data_AF-A0A9W6NUI8-F1
#
_entry.id   AF-A0A9W6NUI8-F1
#
_cell.length_a   1.000
_cell.length_b   1.000
_cell.length_c   1.000
_cell.angle_alpha   90.00
_cell.angle_beta   90.00
_cell.angle_gamma   90.00
#
_symmetry.space_group_name_H-M   'P 1'
#
loop_
_entity.id
_entity.type
_entity.pdbx_description
1 polymer ?
#
loop_
_entity_poly.entity_id
_entity_poly.type
_entity_poly.pdbx_seq_one_letter_code
_entity_poly.pdbx_strand_id
1 'polypeptide(L)'
;MNPYRLQERLDSVPDSLDAGQRARLAAHRSAVEECRERISELRGELRRALSGIDGPRHTLEIMTELDSLERVQQRLDSRLSDLCDELTGQAPAVRYGDDAPLT
;
A
#
# COMPACT_ATOMS: atom_id res chain seq x y z
N MET A 1 -3.57 4.63 -4.57
CA MET A 1 -2.60 5.15 -5.57
C MET A 1 -2.55 4.17 -6.74
N ASN A 2 -2.34 4.62 -7.98
CA ASN A 2 -2.26 3.70 -9.12
C ASN A 2 -0.93 2.90 -9.01
N PRO A 3 -0.96 1.54 -9.02
CA PRO A 3 0.25 0.71 -8.84
C PRO A 3 1.37 1.05 -9.83
N TYR A 4 1.04 1.45 -11.05
CA TYR A 4 2.02 1.85 -12.06
C TYR A 4 2.84 3.09 -11.63
N ARG A 5 2.21 4.07 -10.98
CA ARG A 5 2.90 5.28 -10.52
C ARG A 5 3.86 5.01 -9.36
N LEU A 6 3.57 3.99 -8.54
CA LEU A 6 4.47 3.58 -7.47
C LEU A 6 5.70 2.87 -8.06
N GLN A 7 5.51 2.05 -9.09
CA GLN A 7 6.62 1.38 -9.77
C GLN A 7 7.55 2.39 -10.45
N GLU A 8 7.01 3.36 -11.19
CA GLU A 8 7.80 4.44 -11.80
C GLU A 8 8.65 5.21 -10.77
N ARG A 9 8.08 5.45 -9.58
CA ARG A 9 8.80 6.11 -8.48
C ARG A 9 9.91 5.24 -7.91
N LEU A 10 9.67 3.94 -7.72
CA LEU A 10 10.71 3.00 -7.28
C LEU A 10 11.86 2.93 -8.29
N ASP A 11 11.55 2.92 -9.58
CA ASP A 11 12.55 2.89 -10.65
C ASP A 11 13.33 4.20 -10.76
N SER A 12 12.77 5.32 -10.30
CA SER A 12 13.45 6.62 -10.24
C SER A 12 14.41 6.78 -9.06
N VAL A 13 14.41 5.86 -8.09
CA VAL A 13 15.30 5.93 -6.92
C VAL A 13 16.75 5.72 -7.36
N PRO A 14 17.68 6.63 -7.04
CA PRO A 14 19.06 6.52 -7.51
C PRO A 14 19.78 5.31 -6.91
N ASP A 15 20.59 4.62 -7.72
CA ASP A 15 21.43 3.51 -7.25
C ASP A 15 22.55 3.95 -6.30
N SER A 16 22.77 5.25 -6.09
CA SER A 16 23.80 5.79 -5.20
C SER A 16 23.40 5.87 -3.73
N LEU A 17 22.24 5.33 -3.33
CA LEU A 17 21.79 5.32 -1.95
C LEU A 17 22.80 4.68 -0.99
N ASP A 18 22.79 5.10 0.27
CA ASP A 18 23.53 4.41 1.31
C ASP A 18 22.86 3.05 1.68
N ALA A 19 23.56 2.22 2.45
CA ALA A 19 23.05 0.90 2.85
C ALA A 19 21.81 1.00 3.74
N GLY A 20 21.68 2.05 4.56
CA GLY A 20 20.55 2.24 5.47
C GLY A 20 19.27 2.65 4.75
N GLN A 21 19.38 3.56 3.79
CA GLN A 21 18.33 4.03 2.90
C GLN A 21 17.81 2.88 2.04
N ARG A 22 18.70 2.05 1.47
CA ARG A 22 18.28 0.84 0.75
C ARG A 22 17.56 -0.16 1.65
N ALA A 23 18.07 -0.43 2.84
CA ALA A 23 17.41 -1.33 3.79
C ALA A 23 16.02 -0.83 4.20
N ARG A 24 15.87 0.47 4.44
CA ARG A 24 14.58 1.10 4.75
C ARG A 24 13.60 1.00 3.58
N LEU A 25 14.05 1.29 2.35
CA LEU A 25 13.23 1.16 1.15
C LEU A 25 12.77 -0.29 0.94
N ALA A 26 13.68 -1.26 1.09
CA ALA A 26 13.38 -2.67 0.98
C ALA A 26 12.34 -3.12 2.03
N ALA A 27 12.46 -2.67 3.28
CA ALA A 27 11.49 -2.98 4.33
C ALA A 27 10.08 -2.44 4.01
N HIS A 28 9.98 -1.19 3.53
CA HIS A 28 8.70 -0.62 3.13
C HIS A 28 8.09 -1.32 1.91
N ARG A 29 8.94 -1.73 0.95
CA ARG A 29 8.53 -2.52 -0.20
C ARG A 29 8.00 -3.90 0.22
N SER A 30 8.71 -4.61 1.11
CA SER A 30 8.27 -5.91 1.65
C SER A 30 6.90 -5.79 2.30
N ALA A 31 6.70 -4.79 3.17
CA ALA A 31 5.41 -4.57 3.82
C ALA A 31 4.25 -4.29 2.84
N VAL A 32 4.53 -3.55 1.75
CA VAL A 32 3.58 -3.30 0.66
C VAL A 32 3.24 -4.60 -0.08
N GLU A 33 4.24 -5.43 -0.38
CA GLU A 33 4.06 -6.70 -1.09
C GLU A 33 3.28 -7.72 -0.24
N GLU A 34 3.66 -7.91 1.03
CA GLU A 34 2.97 -8.78 1.99
C GLU A 34 1.49 -8.39 2.17
N CYS A 35 1.20 -7.09 2.25
CA CYS A 35 -0.18 -6.62 2.38
C CYS A 35 -1.01 -6.90 1.11
N ARG A 36 -0.41 -6.76 -0.09
CA ARG A 36 -1.06 -7.12 -1.36
C ARG A 36 -1.31 -8.61 -1.48
N GLU A 37 -0.37 -9.44 -1.05
CA GLU A 37 -0.53 -10.90 -1.03
C GLU A 37 -1.70 -11.30 -0.14
N ARG A 38 -1.76 -10.78 1.10
CA ARG A 38 -2.86 -11.05 2.03
C ARG A 38 -4.23 -10.61 1.48
N ILE A 39 -4.31 -9.45 0.83
CA ILE A 39 -5.53 -8.98 0.15
C ILE A 39 -5.94 -9.95 -0.96
N SER A 40 -4.98 -10.46 -1.73
CA SER A 40 -5.25 -11.42 -2.82
C SER A 40 -5.78 -12.75 -2.28
N GLU A 41 -5.21 -13.25 -1.18
CA GLU A 41 -5.68 -14.45 -0.48
C GLU A 41 -7.13 -14.28 -0.01
N LEU A 42 -7.43 -13.20 0.73
CA LEU A 42 -8.78 -12.93 1.24
C LEU A 42 -9.80 -12.74 0.13
N ARG A 43 -9.42 -12.14 -1.01
CA ARG A 43 -10.29 -12.08 -2.20
C ARG A 43 -10.58 -13.47 -2.75
N GLY A 44 -9.60 -14.38 -2.70
CA GLY A 44 -9.77 -15.79 -3.05
C GLY A 44 -10.73 -16.50 -2.10
N GLU A 45 -10.54 -16.33 -0.80
CA GLU A 45 -11.42 -16.87 0.24
C GLU A 45 -12.86 -16.33 0.10
N LEU A 46 -13.02 -15.01 -0.11
CA LEU A 46 -14.31 -14.39 -0.35
C LEU A 46 -15.03 -14.99 -1.56
N ARG A 47 -14.31 -15.21 -2.67
CA ARG A 47 -14.89 -15.86 -3.86
C ARG A 47 -15.38 -17.28 -3.54
N ARG A 48 -14.62 -18.05 -2.74
CA ARG A 48 -15.03 -19.41 -2.33
C ARG A 48 -16.25 -19.37 -1.41
N ALA A 49 -16.25 -18.48 -0.42
CA ALA A 49 -17.38 -18.28 0.49
C ALA A 49 -18.65 -17.89 -0.28
N LEU A 50 -18.55 -16.95 -1.23
CA LEU A 50 -19.67 -16.51 -2.08
C LEU A 50 -20.15 -17.59 -3.06
N SER A 51 -19.25 -18.48 -3.51
CA SER A 51 -19.63 -19.64 -4.32
C SER A 51 -20.30 -20.76 -3.52
N GLY A 52 -20.41 -20.62 -2.19
CA GLY A 52 -21.05 -21.59 -1.31
C GLY A 52 -20.17 -22.78 -0.91
N ILE A 53 -18.87 -22.77 -1.25
CA ILE A 53 -17.91 -23.85 -0.91
C ILE A 53 -17.65 -23.87 0.60
N ASP A 54 -17.46 -22.70 1.22
CA ASP A 54 -17.08 -22.57 2.64
C ASP A 54 -18.21 -22.05 3.55
N GLY A 55 -19.42 -21.90 2.98
CA GLY A 55 -20.61 -21.43 3.68
C GLY A 55 -20.61 -19.92 4.03
N PRO A 56 -21.77 -19.32 4.32
CA PRO A 56 -21.91 -17.87 4.42
C PRO A 56 -21.38 -17.25 5.73
N ARG A 57 -21.11 -18.05 6.77
CA ARG A 57 -20.85 -17.55 8.14
C ARG A 57 -19.65 -16.60 8.26
N HIS A 58 -18.65 -16.72 7.41
CA HIS A 58 -17.41 -15.93 7.48
C HIS A 58 -17.34 -14.84 6.40
N THR A 59 -18.37 -14.69 5.56
CA THR A 59 -18.34 -13.75 4.42
C THR A 59 -18.20 -12.30 4.89
N LEU A 60 -18.96 -11.89 5.92
CA LEU A 60 -18.91 -10.54 6.47
C LEU A 60 -17.59 -10.24 7.17
N GLU A 61 -17.01 -11.23 7.84
CA GLU A 61 -15.70 -11.12 8.49
C GLU A 61 -14.60 -10.88 7.45
N ILE A 62 -14.58 -11.71 6.38
CA ILE A 62 -13.65 -11.55 5.26
C ILE A 62 -13.80 -10.18 4.59
N MET A 63 -15.04 -9.70 4.37
CA MET A 63 -15.28 -8.38 3.78
C MET A 63 -14.76 -7.24 4.66
N THR A 64 -14.91 -7.36 5.99
CA THR A 64 -14.45 -6.34 6.95
C THR A 64 -12.92 -6.31 7.05
N GLU A 65 -12.28 -7.49 7.06
CA GLU A 65 -10.82 -7.62 7.02
C GLU A 65 -10.27 -7.04 5.70
N LEU A 66 -10.94 -7.33 4.58
CA LEU A 66 -10.55 -6.82 3.26
C LEU A 66 -10.61 -5.28 3.20
N ASP A 67 -11.70 -4.65 3.65
CA ASP A 67 -11.80 -3.17 3.69
C ASP A 67 -10.68 -2.56 4.55
N SER A 68 -10.41 -3.19 5.70
CA SER A 68 -9.36 -2.75 6.62
C SER A 68 -7.97 -2.83 5.97
N LEU A 69 -7.67 -3.96 5.32
CA LEU A 69 -6.40 -4.17 4.63
C LEU A 69 -6.24 -3.27 3.40
N GLU A 70 -7.30 -3.02 2.63
CA GLU A 70 -7.25 -2.10 1.49
C GLU A 70 -6.91 -0.66 1.93
N ARG A 71 -7.42 -0.22 3.09
CA ARG A 71 -7.02 1.07 3.70
C ARG A 71 -5.56 1.06 4.16
N VAL A 72 -5.11 -0.03 4.77
CA VAL A 72 -3.70 -0.19 5.19
C VAL A 72 -2.79 -0.15 3.96
N GLN A 73 -3.14 -0.86 2.89
CA GLN A 73 -2.42 -0.86 1.61
C GLN A 73 -2.28 0.55 1.04
N GLN A 74 -3.35 1.34 1.05
CA GLN A 74 -3.32 2.73 0.59
C GLN A 74 -2.35 3.60 1.41
N ARG A 75 -2.30 3.39 2.74
CA ARG A 75 -1.37 4.09 3.64
C ARG A 75 0.07 3.65 3.41
N LEU A 76 0.32 2.36 3.23
CA LEU A 76 1.64 1.80 2.93
C LEU A 76 2.17 2.30 1.58
N ASP A 77 1.33 2.26 0.53
CA ASP A 77 1.66 2.79 -0.79
C ASP A 77 2.01 4.29 -0.70
N SER A 78 1.22 5.08 0.05
CA SER A 78 1.50 6.51 0.23
C SER A 78 2.82 6.74 0.94
N ARG A 79 3.07 6.01 2.04
CA ARG A 79 4.32 6.14 2.79
C ARG A 79 5.55 5.70 2.00
N LEU A 80 5.44 4.65 1.19
CA LEU A 80 6.50 4.22 0.30
C LEU A 80 6.76 5.25 -0.79
N SER A 81 5.70 5.87 -1.32
CA SER A 81 5.84 6.98 -2.26
C SER A 81 6.56 8.17 -1.65
N ASP A 82 6.15 8.60 -0.45
CA ASP A 82 6.77 9.74 0.23
C ASP A 82 8.26 9.46 0.49
N LEU A 83 8.60 8.21 0.85
CA LEU A 83 9.99 7.78 0.98
C LEU A 83 10.75 7.82 -0.35
N CYS A 84 10.14 7.44 -1.47
CA CYS A 84 10.79 7.57 -2.78
C CYS A 84 11.03 9.03 -3.15
N ASP A 85 10.07 9.91 -2.88
CA ASP A 85 10.20 11.36 -3.12
C ASP A 85 11.35 11.94 -2.23
N GLU A 86 11.42 11.56 -0.94
CA GLU A 86 12.52 11.91 -0.02
C GLU A 86 13.90 11.46 -0.56
N LEU A 87 14.00 10.22 -1.03
CA LEU A 87 15.25 9.62 -1.49
C LEU A 87 15.73 10.13 -2.85
N THR A 88 14.81 10.58 -3.70
CA THR A 88 15.11 11.19 -5.00
C THR A 88 15.43 12.68 -4.88
N GLY A 89 15.34 13.26 -3.68
CA GLY A 89 15.53 14.70 -3.46
C GLY A 89 14.43 15.56 -4.08
N GLN A 90 13.31 14.95 -4.52
CA GLN A 90 12.13 15.68 -4.90
C GLN A 90 11.47 16.19 -3.62
N ALA A 91 11.36 17.51 -3.46
CA ALA A 91 10.71 18.11 -2.30
C ALA A 91 9.34 17.42 -2.08
N PRO A 92 8.99 17.03 -0.83
CA PRO A 92 7.74 16.33 -0.58
C PRO A 92 6.61 17.16 -1.16
N ALA A 93 5.85 16.59 -2.09
CA ALA A 93 4.68 17.23 -2.63
C ALA A 93 3.71 17.42 -1.46
N VAL A 94 3.68 18.63 -0.90
CA VAL A 94 2.83 19.00 0.24
C VAL A 94 1.39 18.62 -0.11
N ARG A 95 0.95 17.48 0.41
CA ARG A 95 -0.44 17.05 0.35
C ARG A 95 -1.15 17.69 1.53
N TYR A 96 -1.71 18.87 1.29
CA TYR A 96 -2.77 19.39 2.15
C TYR A 96 -3.92 18.35 2.13
N GLY A 97 -3.95 17.51 3.16
CA GLY A 97 -5.16 16.83 3.57
C GLY A 97 -6.05 17.88 4.23
N ASP A 98 -7.29 17.96 3.78
CA ASP A 98 -8.43 18.67 4.39
C ASP A 98 -8.11 19.52 5.63
N ASP A 99 -7.84 20.80 5.42
CA ASP A 99 -8.30 21.85 6.32
C ASP A 99 -8.73 23.02 5.44
N ALA A 100 -10.05 23.21 5.36
CA ALA A 100 -10.66 24.32 4.66
C ALA A 100 -10.07 25.65 5.18
N PRO A 101 -9.86 26.66 4.31
CA PRO A 101 -9.40 27.95 4.79
C PRO A 101 -10.47 28.54 5.72
N LEU A 102 -10.12 28.70 6.99
CA LEU A 102 -10.83 29.66 7.84
C LEU A 102 -10.56 31.05 7.25
N THR A 103 -11.66 31.66 6.81
CA THR A 103 -11.76 33.06 6.35
C THR A 103 -11.11 34.04 7.30
#